data_AF-A0A0Q9P7B8-F1
#
_entry.id   AF-A0A0Q9P7B8-F1
#
_cell.length_a   1.000
_cell.length_b   1.000
_cell.length_c   1.000
_cell.angle_alpha   90.00
_cell.angle_beta   90.00
_cell.angle_gamma   90.00
#
_symmetry.space_group_name_H-M   'P 1'
#
loop_
_entity.id
_entity.type
_entity.pdbx_description
1 polymer ?
#
loop_
_entity_poly.entity_id
_entity_poly.type
_entity_poly.pdbx_seq_one_letter_code
_entity_poly.pdbx_strand_id
1 'polypeptide(L)'
;MTERMNNTGRCLAIDTSTSAMTVAILENGHLLGEISSHAERNHSLGLLPHIQDLLTRLGMKPRDLRSVAAGQGPGSYTGVRIAVSVAKTFAWSLGLDVIGVSSLEAMAIGGSVQNDYITAGLTWVVPLMDGRRKQAFTAVYAYEGATAVTEAREPDATWHEVLPDGIRVVGAWTEQILLQASSLAPDHILFVGETTGFAAELELFTKDFAGHVSVVPYRIEAEYIGLLANPRLARGEKADVHSFVPNYTRLPEAEANLLAGLQTKKGEQ
;
A
#
# COMPACT_ATOMS: atom_id res chain seq x y z
N MET A 1 6.29 -26.59 20.41
CA MET A 1 5.25 -27.17 19.55
C MET A 1 5.29 -26.39 18.26
N THR A 2 6.02 -26.91 17.27
CA THR A 2 6.40 -26.18 16.06
C THR A 2 5.16 -26.02 15.18
N GLU A 3 4.58 -24.81 15.14
CA GLU A 3 3.60 -24.47 14.11
C GLU A 3 4.26 -24.73 12.76
N ARG A 4 3.71 -25.68 12.00
CA ARG A 4 4.05 -25.81 10.59
C ARG A 4 3.57 -24.51 9.94
N MET A 5 4.47 -23.61 9.59
CA MET A 5 4.15 -22.51 8.69
C MET A 5 3.50 -23.12 7.45
N ASN A 6 2.24 -22.79 7.23
CA ASN A 6 1.53 -23.25 6.03
C ASN A 6 2.26 -22.68 4.81
N ASN A 7 2.75 -23.56 3.93
CA ASN A 7 3.31 -23.17 2.64
C ASN A 7 2.23 -22.48 1.82
N THR A 8 2.29 -21.15 1.71
CA THR A 8 1.37 -20.32 0.92
C THR A 8 1.62 -20.48 -0.58
N GLY A 9 2.78 -21.05 -0.95
CA GLY A 9 3.17 -21.28 -2.32
C GLY A 9 3.53 -19.98 -3.03
N ARG A 10 3.27 -19.94 -4.34
CA ARG A 10 3.61 -18.81 -5.19
C ARG A 10 2.47 -17.80 -5.28
N CYS A 11 2.74 -16.57 -4.90
CA CYS A 11 1.81 -15.46 -4.93
C CYS A 11 2.22 -14.48 -6.04
N LEU A 12 1.27 -14.17 -6.93
CA LEU A 12 1.40 -13.02 -7.84
C LEU A 12 0.96 -11.76 -7.08
N ALA A 13 1.84 -10.78 -6.92
CA ALA A 13 1.52 -9.51 -6.30
C ALA A 13 1.48 -8.40 -7.36
N ILE A 14 0.47 -7.53 -7.31
CA ILE A 14 0.29 -6.44 -8.28
C ILE A 14 -0.15 -5.15 -7.61
N ASP A 15 0.39 -4.02 -8.07
CA ASP A 15 -0.11 -2.68 -7.71
C ASP A 15 -0.03 -1.73 -8.91
N THR A 16 -1.11 -0.97 -9.10
CA THR A 16 -1.21 0.11 -10.09
C THR A 16 -1.86 1.35 -9.49
N SER A 17 -1.76 1.54 -8.17
CA SER A 17 -2.39 2.64 -7.41
C SER A 17 -1.74 4.00 -7.67
N THR A 18 -0.47 4.02 -8.07
CA THR A 18 0.31 5.23 -8.36
C THR A 18 0.51 5.44 -9.88
N SER A 19 1.36 6.39 -10.25
CA SER A 19 1.88 6.53 -11.62
C SER A 19 2.79 5.35 -12.05
N ALA A 20 3.29 4.58 -11.08
CA ALA A 20 4.01 3.34 -11.31
C ALA A 20 3.05 2.15 -11.45
N MET A 21 3.50 1.14 -12.18
CA MET A 21 2.90 -0.18 -12.24
C MET A 21 3.96 -1.19 -11.86
N THR A 22 3.65 -2.04 -10.88
CA THR A 22 4.57 -3.07 -10.40
C THR A 22 3.88 -4.43 -10.29
N VAL A 23 4.65 -5.48 -10.60
CA VAL A 23 4.28 -6.88 -10.54
C VAL A 23 5.43 -7.66 -9.94
N ALA A 24 5.14 -8.48 -8.93
CA ALA A 24 6.11 -9.38 -8.32
C ALA A 24 5.55 -10.80 -8.23
N ILE A 25 6.46 -11.78 -8.20
CA ILE A 25 6.12 -13.15 -7.81
C ILE A 25 6.94 -13.47 -6.57
N LEU A 26 6.25 -13.90 -5.52
CA LEU A 26 6.84 -14.32 -4.26
C LEU A 26 6.57 -15.80 -4.04
N GLU A 27 7.48 -16.49 -3.35
CA GLU A 27 7.27 -17.84 -2.84
C GLU A 27 7.46 -17.82 -1.33
N ASN A 28 6.41 -18.11 -0.57
CA ASN A 28 6.42 -18.07 0.90
C ASN A 28 6.95 -16.75 1.48
N GLY A 29 6.53 -15.61 0.91
CA GLY A 29 6.96 -14.27 1.37
C GLY A 29 8.33 -13.82 0.83
N HIS A 30 9.07 -14.68 0.13
CA HIS A 30 10.34 -14.31 -0.49
C HIS A 30 10.16 -13.92 -1.96
N LEU A 31 10.76 -12.79 -2.37
CA LEU A 31 10.73 -12.33 -3.75
C LEU A 31 11.51 -13.27 -4.67
N LEU A 32 10.86 -13.74 -5.74
CA LEU A 32 11.50 -14.46 -6.83
C LEU A 32 11.86 -13.53 -8.00
N GLY A 33 11.04 -12.50 -8.22
CA GLY A 33 11.32 -11.47 -9.20
C GLY A 33 10.25 -10.40 -9.24
N GLU A 34 10.63 -9.22 -9.70
CA GLU A 34 9.76 -8.06 -9.83
C GLU A 34 10.01 -7.33 -11.15
N ILE A 35 8.95 -6.77 -11.72
CA ILE A 35 9.00 -5.83 -12.83
C ILE A 35 8.18 -4.60 -12.45
N SER A 36 8.82 -3.44 -12.53
CA SER A 36 8.17 -2.16 -12.27
C SER A 36 8.46 -1.14 -13.37
N SER A 37 7.46 -0.37 -13.78
CA SER A 37 7.56 0.64 -14.84
C SER A 37 6.76 1.90 -14.52
N HIS A 38 7.22 3.05 -15.04
CA HIS A 38 6.41 4.26 -15.10
C HIS A 38 5.35 4.12 -16.18
N ALA A 39 4.08 4.23 -15.83
CA ALA A 39 2.97 3.85 -16.72
C ALA A 39 1.91 4.96 -16.88
N GLU A 40 2.32 6.23 -16.79
CA GLU A 40 1.47 7.44 -16.84
C GLU A 40 0.36 7.47 -17.91
N ARG A 41 0.44 6.69 -18.99
CA ARG A 41 -0.61 6.63 -20.02
C ARG A 41 -1.08 5.24 -20.44
N ASN A 42 -0.54 4.14 -19.92
CA ASN A 42 -0.77 2.79 -20.50
C ASN A 42 -0.75 1.62 -19.48
N HIS A 43 -1.10 1.85 -18.20
CA HIS A 43 -1.14 0.78 -17.18
C HIS A 43 -1.89 -0.48 -17.63
N SER A 44 -3.04 -0.32 -18.30
CA SER A 44 -3.85 -1.46 -18.78
C SER A 44 -3.18 -2.26 -19.91
N LEU A 45 -2.34 -1.63 -20.72
CA LEU A 45 -1.63 -2.30 -21.81
C LEU A 45 -0.37 -3.01 -21.33
N GLY A 46 0.26 -2.54 -20.26
CA GLY A 46 1.53 -3.08 -19.77
C GLY A 46 1.42 -4.18 -18.71
N LEU A 47 0.34 -4.22 -17.92
CA LEU A 47 0.26 -5.11 -16.76
C LEU A 47 0.32 -6.59 -17.13
N LEU A 48 -0.54 -7.03 -18.06
CA LEU A 48 -0.57 -8.43 -18.50
C LEU A 48 0.74 -8.85 -19.21
N PRO A 49 1.31 -8.05 -20.12
CA PRO A 49 2.64 -8.33 -20.66
C PRO A 49 3.73 -8.47 -19.59
N HIS A 50 3.74 -7.64 -18.53
CA HIS A 50 4.71 -7.76 -17.45
C HIS A 50 4.53 -9.05 -16.65
N ILE A 51 3.28 -9.43 -16.36
CA ILE A 51 2.99 -10.72 -15.71
C ILE A 51 3.52 -11.88 -16.57
N GLN A 52 3.24 -11.85 -17.88
CA GLN A 52 3.71 -12.88 -18.81
C GLN A 52 5.23 -12.93 -18.91
N ASP A 53 5.89 -11.79 -19.01
CA ASP A 53 7.36 -11.68 -19.06
C ASP A 53 7.99 -12.21 -17.76
N LEU A 54 7.47 -11.81 -16.61
CA LEU A 54 7.97 -12.27 -15.31
C LEU A 54 7.83 -13.78 -15.14
N LEU A 55 6.66 -14.35 -15.46
CA LEU A 55 6.44 -15.80 -15.46
C LEU A 55 7.44 -16.50 -16.39
N THR A 56 7.65 -15.96 -17.59
CA THR A 56 8.58 -16.53 -18.58
C THR A 56 10.02 -16.50 -18.07
N ARG A 57 10.48 -15.39 -17.50
CA ARG A 57 11.83 -15.24 -16.92
C ARG A 57 12.07 -16.21 -15.78
N LEU A 58 11.04 -16.51 -14.99
CA LEU A 58 11.10 -17.47 -13.88
C LEU A 58 10.87 -18.93 -14.32
N GLY A 59 10.64 -19.18 -15.62
CA GLY A 59 10.33 -20.52 -16.13
C GLY A 59 9.00 -21.08 -15.63
N MET A 60 8.07 -20.20 -15.24
CA MET A 60 6.79 -20.53 -14.62
C MET A 60 5.63 -20.45 -15.61
N LYS A 61 4.56 -21.19 -15.30
CA LYS A 61 3.25 -21.10 -15.95
C LYS A 61 2.25 -20.45 -14.99
N PRO A 62 1.17 -19.83 -15.49
CA PRO A 62 0.13 -19.27 -14.62
C PRO A 62 -0.45 -20.28 -13.62
N ARG A 63 -0.50 -21.57 -13.98
CA ARG A 63 -0.98 -22.66 -13.10
C ARG A 63 -0.04 -23.01 -11.93
N ASP A 64 1.18 -22.49 -11.93
CA ASP A 64 2.11 -22.66 -10.82
C ASP A 64 1.83 -21.69 -9.67
N LEU A 65 1.01 -20.66 -9.91
CA LEU A 65 0.55 -19.72 -8.89
C LEU A 65 -0.50 -20.39 -7.98
N ARG A 66 -0.55 -19.94 -6.73
CA ARG A 66 -1.54 -20.37 -5.72
C ARG A 66 -2.48 -19.24 -5.30
N SER A 67 -1.98 -18.01 -5.35
CA SER A 67 -2.73 -16.83 -4.95
C SER A 67 -2.35 -15.61 -5.78
N VAL A 68 -3.21 -14.60 -5.71
CA VAL A 68 -2.95 -13.26 -6.23
C VAL A 68 -3.26 -12.21 -5.17
N ALA A 69 -2.26 -11.38 -4.85
CA ALA A 69 -2.38 -10.24 -3.97
C ALA A 69 -2.46 -8.96 -4.81
N ALA A 70 -3.42 -8.09 -4.51
CA ALA A 70 -3.57 -6.82 -5.20
C ALA A 70 -3.52 -5.66 -4.21
N GLY A 71 -2.80 -4.61 -4.58
CA GLY A 71 -3.01 -3.28 -4.05
C GLY A 71 -4.46 -2.87 -4.27
N GLN A 72 -5.24 -2.91 -3.20
CA GLN A 72 -6.66 -2.62 -3.22
C GLN A 72 -6.91 -1.10 -3.15
N GLY A 73 -5.86 -0.29 -3.18
CA GLY A 73 -5.90 1.13 -2.93
C GLY A 73 -5.67 1.45 -1.45
N PRO A 74 -5.80 2.72 -1.06
CA PRO A 74 -6.26 3.83 -1.89
C PRO A 74 -5.22 4.31 -2.93
N GLY A 75 -5.67 5.09 -3.91
CA GLY A 75 -4.81 5.65 -4.97
C GLY A 75 -5.59 6.11 -6.20
N SER A 76 -4.92 6.15 -7.35
CA SER A 76 -5.50 6.49 -8.66
C SER A 76 -6.74 5.64 -8.97
N TYR A 77 -7.87 6.30 -9.22
CA TYR A 77 -9.16 5.63 -9.47
C TYR A 77 -9.09 4.60 -10.61
N THR A 78 -8.47 4.98 -11.74
CA THR A 78 -8.25 4.07 -12.87
C THR A 78 -7.26 2.98 -12.50
N GLY A 79 -6.19 3.36 -11.80
CA GLY A 79 -5.11 2.50 -11.38
C GLY A 79 -5.58 1.33 -10.51
N VAL A 80 -6.21 1.61 -9.37
CA VAL A 80 -6.67 0.57 -8.44
C VAL A 80 -7.66 -0.40 -9.11
N ARG A 81 -8.53 0.11 -9.99
CA ARG A 81 -9.47 -0.73 -10.75
C ARG A 81 -8.76 -1.71 -11.67
N ILE A 82 -7.64 -1.33 -12.28
CA ILE A 82 -6.86 -2.21 -13.15
C ILE A 82 -6.28 -3.37 -12.34
N ALA A 83 -5.57 -3.09 -11.23
CA ALA A 83 -5.01 -4.12 -10.36
C ALA A 83 -6.10 -5.10 -9.87
N VAL A 84 -7.18 -4.58 -9.27
CA VAL A 84 -8.25 -5.44 -8.74
C VAL A 84 -8.92 -6.26 -9.84
N SER A 85 -9.16 -5.69 -11.03
CA SER A 85 -9.78 -6.43 -12.14
C SER A 85 -8.89 -7.56 -12.65
N VAL A 86 -7.58 -7.32 -12.78
CA VAL A 86 -6.63 -8.35 -13.20
C VAL A 86 -6.51 -9.44 -12.14
N ALA A 87 -6.35 -9.09 -10.87
CA ALA A 87 -6.29 -10.07 -9.78
C ALA A 87 -7.56 -10.94 -9.73
N LYS A 88 -8.74 -10.31 -9.78
CA LYS A 88 -10.02 -11.03 -9.80
C LYS A 88 -10.13 -11.98 -11.00
N THR A 89 -9.66 -11.56 -12.16
CA THR A 89 -9.67 -12.38 -13.38
C THR A 89 -8.74 -13.59 -13.25
N PHE A 90 -7.53 -13.40 -12.72
CA PHE A 90 -6.59 -14.50 -12.43
C PHE A 90 -7.17 -15.48 -11.42
N ALA A 91 -7.67 -14.96 -10.29
CA ALA A 91 -8.27 -15.76 -9.24
C ALA A 91 -9.43 -16.62 -9.75
N TRP A 92 -10.35 -16.00 -10.50
CA TRP A 92 -11.50 -16.71 -11.06
C TRP A 92 -11.13 -17.73 -12.13
N SER A 93 -10.27 -17.36 -13.09
CA SER A 93 -9.93 -18.22 -14.24
C SER A 93 -9.02 -19.39 -13.89
N LEU A 94 -8.19 -19.27 -12.85
CA LEU A 94 -7.22 -20.28 -12.44
C LEU A 94 -7.59 -20.94 -11.10
N GLY A 95 -8.67 -20.51 -10.44
CA GLY A 95 -9.08 -21.02 -9.13
C GLY A 95 -8.08 -20.68 -8.02
N LEU A 96 -7.48 -19.49 -8.08
CA LEU A 96 -6.51 -19.02 -7.07
C LEU A 96 -7.23 -18.30 -5.93
N ASP A 97 -6.59 -18.29 -4.76
CA ASP A 97 -7.00 -17.37 -3.68
C ASP A 97 -6.65 -15.93 -4.07
N VAL A 98 -7.51 -14.97 -3.70
CA VAL A 98 -7.28 -13.54 -3.92
C VAL A 98 -7.31 -12.79 -2.60
N ILE A 99 -6.42 -11.82 -2.44
CA ILE A 99 -6.39 -10.97 -1.25
C ILE A 99 -6.06 -9.52 -1.61
N GLY A 100 -6.71 -8.60 -0.92
CA GLY A 100 -6.44 -7.17 -1.02
C GLY A 100 -5.50 -6.69 0.08
N VAL A 101 -4.54 -5.86 -0.30
CA VAL A 101 -3.58 -5.21 0.60
C VAL A 101 -3.69 -3.70 0.40
N SER A 102 -3.53 -2.92 1.47
CA SER A 102 -3.47 -1.47 1.34
C SER A 102 -2.23 -1.08 0.54
N SER A 103 -2.43 -0.27 -0.51
CA SER A 103 -1.33 0.29 -1.28
C SER A 103 -0.48 1.25 -0.41
N LEU A 104 -1.10 1.90 0.59
CA LEU A 104 -0.39 2.79 1.51
C LEU A 104 0.43 1.98 2.52
N GLU A 105 -0.10 0.88 3.07
CA GLU A 105 0.66 0.00 3.95
C GLU A 105 1.89 -0.60 3.25
N ALA A 106 1.71 -1.08 2.02
CA ALA A 106 2.82 -1.60 1.21
C ALA A 106 3.87 -0.52 0.91
N MET A 107 3.44 0.71 0.65
CA MET A 107 4.36 1.84 0.47
C MET A 107 5.10 2.19 1.77
N ALA A 108 4.39 2.19 2.90
CA ALA A 108 4.95 2.46 4.22
C ALA A 108 6.03 1.44 4.59
N ILE A 109 5.69 0.15 4.54
CA ILE A 109 6.62 -0.90 4.94
C ILE A 109 7.84 -0.93 4.00
N GLY A 110 7.65 -0.77 2.68
CA GLY A 110 8.76 -0.77 1.73
C GLY A 110 9.72 0.42 1.90
N GLY A 111 9.17 1.62 2.08
CA GLY A 111 9.98 2.81 2.34
C GLY A 111 10.73 2.77 3.68
N SER A 112 10.19 2.04 4.66
CA SER A 112 10.84 1.85 5.96
C SER A 112 12.00 0.84 5.94
N VAL A 113 11.97 -0.16 5.05
CA VAL A 113 13.01 -1.20 4.96
C VAL A 113 14.23 -0.75 4.15
N GLN A 114 14.04 0.13 3.16
CA GLN A 114 15.13 0.55 2.26
C GLN A 114 16.13 1.54 2.88
N ASN A 115 16.01 1.86 4.17
CA ASN A 115 16.87 2.85 4.78
C ASN A 115 17.24 2.54 6.23
N ASP A 116 18.53 2.65 6.53
CA ASP A 116 19.10 2.49 7.87
C ASP A 116 18.84 3.73 8.77
N TYR A 117 17.62 4.29 8.78
CA TYR A 117 17.29 5.44 9.67
C TYR A 117 17.11 5.05 11.14
N ILE A 118 17.52 3.84 11.50
CA ILE A 118 17.01 3.15 12.66
C ILE A 118 17.71 3.65 13.92
N THR A 119 16.91 4.28 14.77
CA THR A 119 17.16 4.42 16.20
C THR A 119 16.28 3.42 16.92
N ALA A 120 16.74 2.87 18.05
CA ALA A 120 15.87 2.07 18.90
C ALA A 120 14.72 2.97 19.42
N GLY A 121 13.46 2.63 19.14
CA GLY A 121 12.31 3.45 19.55
C GLY A 121 11.03 3.17 18.76
N LEU A 122 10.00 3.97 19.01
CA LEU A 122 8.73 3.97 18.29
C LEU A 122 8.88 4.81 17.01
N THR A 123 8.70 4.18 15.85
CA THR A 123 8.75 4.86 14.54
C THR A 123 7.37 4.92 13.93
N TRP A 124 6.96 6.11 13.48
CA TRP A 124 5.78 6.28 12.63
C TRP A 124 6.19 6.41 11.17
N VAL A 125 5.47 5.73 10.30
CA VAL A 125 5.65 5.79 8.85
C VAL A 125 4.40 6.37 8.21
N VAL A 126 4.59 7.47 7.49
CA VAL A 126 3.52 8.27 6.88
C VAL A 126 3.67 8.21 5.36
N PRO A 127 3.01 7.25 4.68
CA PRO A 127 3.01 7.20 3.23
C PRO A 127 2.25 8.40 2.65
N LEU A 128 2.80 8.98 1.60
CA LEU A 128 2.21 10.08 0.84
C LEU A 128 2.12 9.67 -0.63
N MET A 129 0.90 9.61 -1.14
CA MET A 129 0.62 9.42 -2.55
C MET A 129 -0.23 10.60 -3.05
N ASP A 130 0.18 11.26 -4.13
CA ASP A 130 -0.44 12.52 -4.58
C ASP A 130 -1.93 12.33 -4.94
N GLY A 131 -2.80 12.95 -4.14
CA GLY A 131 -4.24 13.03 -4.34
C GLY A 131 -4.68 14.24 -5.17
N ARG A 132 -3.72 15.07 -5.62
CA ARG A 132 -3.85 16.39 -6.25
C ARG A 132 -4.39 17.44 -5.30
N ARG A 133 -4.30 18.72 -5.71
CA ARG A 133 -4.86 19.87 -4.95
C ARG A 133 -4.38 19.92 -3.49
N LYS A 134 -3.09 19.66 -3.27
CA LYS A 134 -2.47 19.60 -1.94
C LYS A 134 -3.06 18.52 -1.02
N GLN A 135 -3.74 17.53 -1.60
CA GLN A 135 -4.19 16.34 -0.90
C GLN A 135 -3.25 15.19 -1.17
N ALA A 136 -3.10 14.29 -0.20
CA ALA A 136 -2.45 13.00 -0.37
C ALA A 136 -3.41 11.89 0.06
N PHE A 137 -3.37 10.75 -0.63
CA PHE A 137 -3.73 9.50 0.01
C PHE A 137 -2.61 9.17 1.00
N THR A 138 -2.99 8.97 2.26
CA THR A 138 -2.06 8.84 3.37
C THR A 138 -2.72 8.11 4.54
N ALA A 139 -1.88 7.67 5.47
CA ALA A 139 -2.20 6.95 6.69
C ALA A 139 -1.04 7.18 7.67
N VAL A 140 -1.13 6.61 8.87
CA VAL A 140 0.02 6.47 9.77
C VAL A 140 0.11 5.02 10.20
N TYR A 141 1.25 4.41 9.94
CA TYR A 141 1.63 3.09 10.46
C TYR A 141 2.72 3.27 11.50
N ALA A 142 2.87 2.32 12.41
CA ALA A 142 3.92 2.34 13.41
C ALA A 142 4.52 0.97 13.62
N TYR A 143 5.81 0.96 13.99
CA TYR A 143 6.51 -0.21 14.52
C TYR A 143 7.49 0.24 15.59
N GLU A 144 7.85 -0.67 16.49
CA GLU A 144 8.84 -0.45 17.52
C GLU A 144 10.12 -1.25 17.22
N GLY A 145 11.25 -0.65 17.56
CA GLY A 145 12.54 -1.31 17.44
C GLY A 145 13.19 -1.07 16.09
N ALA A 146 14.01 -2.04 15.68
CA ALA A 146 14.98 -1.78 14.63
C ALA A 146 14.38 -1.85 13.22
N THR A 147 13.51 -2.81 12.94
CA THR A 147 13.07 -3.05 11.56
C THR A 147 11.58 -3.30 11.52
N ALA A 148 10.94 -2.78 10.47
CA ALA A 148 9.53 -3.05 10.18
C ALA A 148 9.28 -4.46 9.63
N VAL A 149 10.35 -5.17 9.23
CA VAL A 149 10.29 -6.51 8.64
C VAL A 149 11.30 -7.43 9.33
N THR A 150 10.83 -8.60 9.74
CA THR A 150 11.64 -9.64 10.39
C THR A 150 12.56 -10.35 9.40
N GLU A 151 13.54 -11.11 9.90
CA GLU A 151 14.40 -11.97 9.06
C GLU A 151 13.60 -12.99 8.23
N ALA A 152 12.42 -13.39 8.72
CA ALA A 152 11.51 -14.29 8.03
C ALA A 152 10.73 -13.62 6.88
N ARG A 153 11.02 -12.35 6.54
CA ARG A 153 10.30 -11.56 5.53
C ARG A 153 8.81 -11.45 5.83
N GLU A 154 8.50 -11.18 7.09
CA GLU A 154 7.14 -10.85 7.56
C GLU A 154 7.17 -9.48 8.25
N PRO A 155 6.05 -8.74 8.27
CA PRO A 155 5.95 -7.52 9.09
C PRO A 155 6.32 -7.82 10.54
N ASP A 156 6.99 -6.88 11.19
CA ASP A 156 7.29 -6.98 12.62
C ASP A 156 5.99 -7.12 13.43
N ALA A 157 6.06 -7.83 14.56
CA ALA A 157 4.89 -8.08 15.41
C ALA A 157 4.28 -6.79 15.99
N THR A 158 5.06 -5.71 16.04
CA THR A 158 4.63 -4.38 16.50
C THR A 158 4.11 -3.50 15.35
N TRP A 159 4.22 -3.95 14.09
CA TRP A 159 3.68 -3.23 12.94
C TRP A 159 2.15 -3.13 13.04
N HIS A 160 1.64 -1.90 13.12
CA HIS A 160 0.20 -1.66 13.18
C HIS A 160 -0.20 -0.32 12.57
N GLU A 161 -1.48 -0.21 12.19
CA GLU A 161 -2.09 1.06 11.76
C GLU A 161 -2.39 1.94 12.98
N VAL A 162 -1.93 3.19 12.96
CA VAL A 162 -2.22 4.22 13.97
C VAL A 162 -3.35 5.12 13.51
N LEU A 163 -3.29 5.59 12.26
CA LEU A 163 -4.35 6.37 11.63
C LEU A 163 -4.70 5.76 10.28
N PRO A 164 -5.99 5.57 9.99
CA PRO A 164 -6.41 4.77 8.86
C PRO A 164 -6.18 5.48 7.53
N ASP A 165 -6.05 4.64 6.50
CA ASP A 165 -6.05 5.03 5.09
C ASP A 165 -7.11 6.09 4.77
N GLY A 166 -6.70 7.16 4.10
CA GLY A 166 -7.63 8.16 3.62
C GLY A 166 -7.00 9.23 2.77
N ILE A 167 -7.84 10.03 2.14
CA ILE A 167 -7.41 11.26 1.47
C ILE A 167 -7.43 12.41 2.48
N ARG A 168 -6.33 13.17 2.57
CA ARG A 168 -6.16 14.28 3.53
C ARG A 168 -5.51 15.47 2.83
N VAL A 169 -5.88 16.68 3.22
CA VAL A 169 -5.13 17.90 2.85
C VAL A 169 -3.86 17.94 3.67
N VAL A 170 -2.69 17.95 3.04
CA VAL A 170 -1.43 17.64 3.73
C VAL A 170 -1.09 18.65 4.82
N GLY A 171 -1.32 19.95 4.63
CA GLY A 171 -1.07 20.95 5.67
C GLY A 171 -1.90 20.74 6.95
N ALA A 172 -3.20 20.46 6.81
CA ALA A 172 -4.05 20.14 7.97
C ALA A 172 -3.72 18.76 8.57
N TRP A 173 -3.24 17.83 7.73
CA TRP A 173 -2.84 16.50 8.14
C TRP A 173 -1.58 16.52 9.00
N THR A 174 -0.57 17.32 8.63
CA THR A 174 0.66 17.48 9.42
C THR A 174 0.38 18.05 10.80
N GLU A 175 -0.56 19.00 10.93
CA GLU A 175 -1.03 19.50 12.24
C GLU A 175 -1.69 18.39 13.07
N GLN A 176 -2.54 17.57 12.46
CA GLN A 176 -3.16 16.43 13.13
C GLN A 176 -2.12 15.40 13.59
N ILE A 177 -1.11 15.10 12.77
CA ILE A 177 -0.02 14.20 13.13
C ILE A 177 0.75 14.76 14.34
N LEU A 178 1.11 16.06 14.34
CA LEU A 178 1.79 16.69 15.48
C LEU A 178 0.98 16.55 16.78
N LEU A 179 -0.34 16.78 16.70
CA LEU A 179 -1.23 16.63 17.85
C LEU A 179 -1.22 15.19 18.39
N GLN A 180 -1.34 14.19 17.52
CA GLN A 180 -1.31 12.78 17.93
C GLN A 180 0.07 12.39 18.47
N ALA A 181 1.13 12.85 17.83
CA ALA A 181 2.51 12.58 18.23
C ALA A 181 2.85 13.18 19.60
N SER A 182 2.20 14.27 20.01
CA SER A 182 2.36 14.83 21.37
C SER A 182 1.89 13.88 22.49
N SER A 183 0.98 12.96 22.17
CA SER A 183 0.40 12.01 23.13
C SER A 183 1.07 10.63 23.04
N LEU A 184 1.34 10.17 21.82
CA LEU A 184 1.90 8.84 21.55
C LEU A 184 3.44 8.84 21.46
N ALA A 185 4.05 10.02 21.41
CA ALA A 185 5.48 10.27 21.52
C ALA A 185 6.37 9.34 20.66
N PRO A 186 6.16 9.26 19.33
CA PRO A 186 7.12 8.57 18.47
C PRO A 186 8.49 9.26 18.53
N ASP A 187 9.56 8.47 18.51
CA ASP A 187 10.93 8.98 18.46
C ASP A 187 11.28 9.48 17.06
N HIS A 188 10.69 8.83 16.04
CA HIS A 188 10.96 9.07 14.64
C HIS A 188 9.67 9.08 13.81
N ILE A 189 9.56 10.05 12.90
CA ILE A 189 8.51 10.10 11.89
C ILE A 189 9.14 10.09 10.50
N LEU A 190 8.79 9.06 9.74
CA LEU A 190 9.28 8.81 8.41
C LEU A 190 8.17 9.09 7.39
N PHE A 191 8.31 10.15 6.59
CA PHE A 191 7.44 10.36 5.42
C PHE A 191 8.01 9.61 4.22
N VAL A 192 7.21 8.76 3.59
CA VAL A 192 7.61 7.98 2.41
C VAL A 192 6.69 8.22 1.22
N GLY A 193 7.18 8.02 0.00
CA GLY A 193 6.34 8.05 -1.20
C GLY A 193 6.59 9.26 -2.10
N GLU A 194 5.52 9.86 -2.62
CA GLU A 194 5.51 11.03 -3.50
C GLU A 194 5.64 12.33 -2.68
N THR A 195 6.80 12.54 -2.05
CA THR A 195 7.02 13.61 -1.06
C THR A 195 7.28 15.00 -1.66
N THR A 196 7.78 15.08 -2.89
CA THR A 196 8.20 16.34 -3.54
C THR A 196 7.08 17.38 -3.64
N GLY A 197 5.83 16.95 -3.86
CA GLY A 197 4.67 17.86 -3.97
C GLY A 197 4.29 18.56 -2.66
N PHE A 198 4.85 18.09 -1.54
CA PHE A 198 4.51 18.49 -0.18
C PHE A 198 5.72 19.03 0.60
N ALA A 199 6.82 19.37 -0.09
CA ALA A 199 8.08 19.74 0.56
C ALA A 199 7.94 20.89 1.58
N ALA A 200 7.12 21.90 1.28
CA ALA A 200 6.91 23.04 2.18
C ALA A 200 6.17 22.63 3.46
N GLU A 201 5.12 21.81 3.33
CA GLU A 201 4.36 21.26 4.45
C GLU A 201 5.23 20.37 5.34
N LEU A 202 6.09 19.54 4.74
CA LEU A 202 7.02 18.66 5.47
C LEU A 202 8.17 19.42 6.13
N GLU A 203 8.66 20.50 5.53
CA GLU A 203 9.69 21.36 6.13
C GLU A 203 9.15 22.08 7.37
N LEU A 204 7.91 22.56 7.34
CA LEU A 204 7.24 23.14 8.50
C LEU A 204 7.06 22.09 9.60
N PHE A 205 6.51 20.92 9.27
CA PHE A 205 6.37 19.82 10.20
C PHE A 205 7.69 19.45 10.89
N THR A 206 8.79 19.40 10.13
CA THR A 206 10.12 19.05 10.65
C THR A 206 10.63 20.06 11.68
N LYS A 207 10.23 21.34 11.59
CA LYS A 207 10.60 22.38 12.56
C LYS A 207 9.81 22.28 13.86
N ASP A 208 8.57 21.82 13.77
CA ASP A 208 7.63 21.76 14.89
C ASP A 208 7.67 20.42 15.64
N PHE A 209 8.09 19.34 14.99
CA PHE A 209 8.22 18.03 15.61
C PHE A 209 9.49 17.94 16.46
N ALA A 210 9.35 17.50 17.71
CA ALA A 210 10.47 17.42 18.66
C ALA A 210 11.41 16.21 18.43
N GLY A 211 10.92 15.15 17.77
CA GLY A 211 11.69 13.96 17.44
C GLY A 211 12.41 14.07 16.10
N HIS A 212 12.86 12.94 15.58
CA HIS A 212 13.51 12.89 14.28
C HIS A 212 12.48 12.86 13.14
N VAL A 213 12.77 13.55 12.04
CA VAL A 213 11.98 13.44 10.80
C VAL A 213 12.88 13.00 9.65
N SER A 214 12.41 12.01 8.89
CA SER A 214 13.03 11.61 7.63
C SER A 214 12.01 11.72 6.51
N VAL A 215 12.46 12.16 5.34
CA VAL A 215 11.62 12.27 4.14
C VAL A 215 12.28 11.48 3.03
N VAL A 216 11.59 10.44 2.56
CA VAL A 216 12.14 9.45 1.63
C VAL A 216 11.24 9.36 0.41
N PRO A 217 11.68 9.89 -0.74
CA PRO A 217 11.04 9.57 -2.00
C PRO A 217 11.06 8.05 -2.19
N TYR A 218 9.89 7.44 -2.31
CA TYR A 218 9.77 5.99 -2.43
C TYR A 218 8.73 5.64 -3.49
N ARG A 219 9.02 4.64 -4.30
CA ARG A 219 8.11 4.13 -5.32
C ARG A 219 7.59 2.78 -4.85
N ILE A 220 6.28 2.60 -4.91
CA ILE A 220 5.66 1.34 -4.51
C ILE A 220 6.22 0.15 -5.28
N GLU A 221 6.48 -0.94 -4.55
CA GLU A 221 6.97 -2.22 -5.03
C GLU A 221 5.94 -3.31 -4.70
N ALA A 222 5.68 -4.20 -5.65
CA ALA A 222 4.72 -5.29 -5.51
C ALA A 222 5.26 -6.36 -4.54
N GLU A 223 6.57 -6.39 -4.30
CA GLU A 223 7.13 -7.22 -3.25
C GLU A 223 6.42 -7.02 -1.91
N TYR A 224 6.22 -5.78 -1.48
CA TYR A 224 5.62 -5.49 -0.17
C TYR A 224 4.12 -5.78 -0.12
N ILE A 225 3.43 -5.75 -1.27
CA ILE A 225 2.06 -6.27 -1.40
C ILE A 225 2.06 -7.78 -1.11
N GLY A 226 2.97 -8.54 -1.72
CA GLY A 226 3.09 -9.97 -1.49
C GLY A 226 3.54 -10.32 -0.06
N LEU A 227 4.46 -9.54 0.50
CA LEU A 227 4.98 -9.70 1.86
C LEU A 227 3.86 -9.56 2.90
N LEU A 228 3.04 -8.50 2.79
CA LEU A 228 1.89 -8.27 3.67
C LEU A 228 0.78 -9.32 3.47
N ALA A 229 0.61 -9.81 2.24
CA ALA A 229 -0.37 -10.84 1.93
C ALA A 229 0.02 -12.22 2.49
N ASN A 230 1.31 -12.56 2.53
CA ASN A 230 1.79 -13.89 2.88
C ASN A 230 1.30 -14.41 4.26
N PRO A 231 1.51 -13.71 5.39
CA PRO A 231 1.07 -14.20 6.69
C PRO A 231 -0.47 -14.28 6.79
N ARG A 232 -1.19 -13.41 6.07
CA ARG A 232 -2.66 -13.42 6.00
C ARG A 232 -3.17 -14.66 5.24
N LEU A 233 -2.59 -14.95 4.08
CA LEU A 233 -2.88 -16.17 3.31
C LEU A 233 -2.53 -17.45 4.08
N ALA A 234 -1.43 -17.45 4.85
CA ALA A 234 -1.04 -18.59 5.68
C ALA A 234 -2.08 -18.93 6.77
N ARG A 235 -2.79 -17.90 7.27
CA ARG A 235 -3.94 -18.03 8.19
C ARG A 235 -5.26 -18.35 7.49
N GLY A 236 -5.26 -18.48 6.17
CA GLY A 236 -6.45 -18.75 5.36
C GLY A 236 -7.32 -17.53 5.08
N GLU A 237 -6.82 -16.32 5.35
CA GLU A 237 -7.52 -15.08 4.95
C GLU A 237 -7.50 -14.95 3.43
N LYS A 238 -8.67 -14.69 2.86
CA LYS A 238 -8.85 -14.39 1.44
C LYS A 238 -10.14 -13.62 1.22
N ALA A 239 -10.17 -12.84 0.16
CA ALA A 239 -11.38 -12.19 -0.31
C ALA A 239 -12.25 -13.17 -1.12
N ASP A 240 -13.55 -12.99 -1.04
CA ASP A 240 -14.45 -13.59 -2.02
C ASP A 240 -14.22 -12.95 -3.39
N VAL A 241 -13.95 -13.78 -4.39
CA VAL A 241 -13.61 -13.32 -5.75
C VAL A 241 -14.74 -12.45 -6.33
N HIS A 242 -16.00 -12.77 -6.07
CA HIS A 242 -17.14 -12.05 -6.64
C HIS A 242 -17.37 -10.69 -5.98
N SER A 243 -17.12 -10.56 -4.67
CA SER A 243 -17.22 -9.28 -3.95
C SER A 243 -15.91 -8.49 -3.87
N PHE A 244 -14.79 -9.02 -4.40
CA PHE A 244 -13.52 -8.30 -4.42
C PHE A 244 -13.60 -7.06 -5.33
N VAL A 245 -13.50 -5.88 -4.71
CA VAL A 245 -13.63 -4.56 -5.34
C VAL A 245 -12.57 -3.59 -4.79
N PRO A 246 -12.21 -2.52 -5.51
CA PRO A 246 -11.31 -1.49 -4.99
C PRO A 246 -11.78 -0.88 -3.67
N ASN A 247 -10.82 -0.53 -2.80
CA ASN A 247 -11.01 0.30 -1.64
C ASN A 247 -10.99 1.77 -2.07
N TYR A 248 -12.16 2.31 -2.37
CA TYR A 248 -12.32 3.73 -2.62
C TYR A 248 -12.46 4.45 -1.28
N THR A 249 -11.37 4.94 -0.70
CA THR A 249 -11.40 5.86 0.45
C THR A 249 -12.02 7.22 0.13
N ARG A 250 -12.55 7.39 -1.10
CA ARG A 250 -13.39 8.50 -1.54
C ARG A 250 -14.64 7.92 -2.20
N LEU A 251 -15.82 8.40 -1.81
CA LEU A 251 -16.99 8.26 -2.69
C LEU A 251 -16.63 8.82 -4.07
N PRO A 252 -16.90 8.11 -5.18
CA PRO A 252 -16.75 8.63 -6.54
C PRO A 252 -17.28 10.06 -6.65
N GLU A 253 -16.61 10.92 -7.41
CA GLU A 253 -16.98 12.35 -7.50
C GLU A 253 -18.46 12.56 -7.89
N ALA A 254 -19.02 11.67 -8.71
CA ALA A 254 -20.45 11.64 -9.03
C ALA A 254 -21.35 11.38 -7.80
N GLU A 255 -20.95 10.46 -6.92
CA GLU A 255 -21.67 10.14 -5.68
C GLU A 255 -21.47 11.21 -4.61
N ALA A 256 -20.26 11.78 -4.50
CA ALA A 256 -19.99 12.92 -3.64
C ALA A 256 -20.82 14.16 -4.05
N ASN A 257 -20.91 14.45 -5.35
CA ASN A 257 -21.74 15.52 -5.89
C ASN A 257 -23.24 15.26 -5.72
N LEU A 258 -23.68 14.00 -5.85
CA LEU A 258 -25.07 13.59 -5.58
C LEU A 258 -25.43 13.81 -4.10
N LEU A 259 -24.57 13.38 -3.18
CA LEU A 259 -24.77 13.55 -1.74
C LEU A 259 -24.77 15.03 -1.34
N ALA A 260 -23.88 15.84 -1.91
CA ALA A 260 -23.88 17.29 -1.71
C ALA A 260 -25.20 17.91 -2.20
N GLY A 261 -25.67 17.55 -3.41
CA GLY A 261 -26.94 18.05 -3.95
C GLY A 261 -28.18 17.60 -3.15
N LEU A 262 -28.13 16.43 -2.50
CA LEU A 262 -29.19 15.95 -1.61
C LEU A 262 -29.20 16.68 -0.26
N GLN A 263 -28.05 17.14 0.24
CA GLN A 263 -27.95 17.93 1.46
C GLN A 263 -28.41 19.38 1.25
N THR A 264 -28.11 20.00 0.10
CA THR A 264 -28.60 21.35 -0.21
C THR A 264 -30.13 21.41 -0.31
N LYS A 265 -30.77 20.38 -0.87
CA LYS A 265 -32.24 20.29 -0.98
C LYS A 265 -32.96 20.06 0.35
N LYS A 266 -32.28 19.56 1.38
CA LYS A 266 -32.86 19.37 2.74
C LYS A 266 -32.74 20.62 3.62
N GLY A 267 -31.89 21.59 3.26
CA GLY A 267 -31.74 22.85 3.98
C GLY A 267 -32.67 23.98 3.49
N GLU A 268 -33.38 23.77 2.38
CA GLU A 268 -34.31 24.74 1.78
C GLU A 268 -35.80 24.39 2.01
N GLN A 269 -36.10 23.42 2.87
CA GLN A 269 -37.48 23.05 3.28
C GLN A 269 -37.72 23.36 4.75
#